data_AF-A0A7C7HYE5-F1
#
_entry.id   AF-A0A7C7HYE5-F1
#
_cell.length_a   1.000
_cell.length_b   1.000
_cell.length_c   1.000
_cell.angle_alpha   90.00
_cell.angle_beta   90.00
_cell.angle_gamma   90.00
#
_symmetry.space_group_name_H-M   'P 1'
#
loop_
_entity.id
_entity.type
_entity.pdbx_description
1 polymer ?
#
loop_
_entity_poly.entity_id
_entity_poly.type
_entity_poly.pdbx_seq_one_letter_code
_entity_poly.pdbx_strand_id
1 'polypeptide(L)'
;MYPVIFELPGWLPGVGGMPITSFGVFMLLAFLTGGWIIRSELERMGEDPERAWDLVFMGVVGGILGAKGYYILLNYERLASGPAALIFSRGGLVWYGGFLLATVLVIWEIRRRKLP
;
A
#
# COMPACT_ATOMS: atom_id res chain seq x y z
N MET A 1 -11.69 17.35 11.66
CA MET A 1 -10.42 16.77 11.16
C MET A 1 -9.90 17.68 10.05
N TYR A 2 -8.62 18.04 10.05
CA TYR A 2 -7.99 18.71 8.89
C TYR A 2 -7.62 17.63 7.86
N PRO A 3 -8.32 17.52 6.72
CA PRO A 3 -8.06 16.44 5.76
C PRO A 3 -6.74 16.62 5.02
N VAL A 4 -6.27 17.86 4.89
CA VAL A 4 -4.98 18.25 4.30
C VAL A 4 -4.16 18.92 5.40
N ILE A 5 -2.92 18.47 5.57
CA ILE A 5 -1.98 19.04 6.55
C ILE A 5 -1.25 20.23 5.92
N PHE A 6 -0.68 20.04 4.73
CA PHE A 6 -0.02 21.08 3.96
C PHE A 6 0.03 20.70 2.48
N GLU A 7 0.29 21.69 1.63
CA GLU A 7 0.48 21.49 0.20
C GLU A 7 1.97 21.48 -0.14
N LEU A 8 2.36 20.61 -1.07
CA LEU A 8 3.73 20.57 -1.54
C LEU A 8 4.10 21.90 -2.21
N PRO A 9 5.31 22.45 -1.96
CA PRO A 9 5.73 23.69 -2.58
C PRO A 9 5.64 23.65 -4.11
N GLY A 10 5.11 24.72 -4.71
CA GLY A 10 4.89 24.80 -6.16
C GLY A 10 6.16 24.68 -7.02
N TRP A 11 7.34 24.82 -6.41
CA TRP A 11 8.63 24.65 -7.10
C TRP A 11 9.04 23.18 -7.31
N LEU A 12 8.33 22.21 -6.72
CA LEU A 12 8.63 20.79 -6.89
C LEU A 12 8.14 20.26 -8.26
N PRO A 13 9.03 19.69 -9.09
CA PRO A 13 8.66 19.18 -10.41
C PRO A 13 7.70 17.99 -10.30
N GLY A 14 6.56 18.07 -10.99
CA GLY A 14 5.55 17.00 -11.08
C GLY A 14 4.64 16.81 -9.86
N VAL A 15 5.04 17.33 -8.68
CA VAL A 15 4.31 17.14 -7.42
C VAL A 15 3.94 18.43 -6.68
N GLY A 16 4.40 19.59 -7.14
CA GLY A 16 4.05 20.88 -6.57
C GLY A 16 2.54 21.12 -6.54
N GLY A 17 2.04 21.66 -5.43
CA GLY A 17 0.62 21.90 -5.18
C GLY A 17 -0.19 20.65 -4.82
N MET A 18 0.41 19.45 -4.73
CA MET A 18 -0.32 18.28 -4.26
C MET A 18 -0.55 18.33 -2.74
N PRO A 19 -1.78 18.03 -2.27
CA PRO A 19 -2.08 18.03 -0.86
C PRO A 19 -1.48 16.80 -0.17
N ILE A 20 -0.78 17.01 0.94
CA ILE A 20 -0.44 15.95 1.89
C ILE A 20 -1.63 15.75 2.81
N THR A 21 -2.29 14.60 2.66
CA THR A 21 -3.48 14.29 3.46
C THR A 21 -3.11 13.69 4.81
N SER A 22 -3.90 14.01 5.83
CA SER A 22 -3.75 13.39 7.16
C SER A 22 -3.87 11.87 7.07
N PHE A 23 -4.78 11.37 6.23
CA PHE A 23 -4.94 9.95 5.99
C PHE A 23 -3.66 9.29 5.46
N GLY A 24 -3.01 9.88 4.46
CA GLY A 24 -1.75 9.36 3.91
C GLY A 24 -0.63 9.34 4.95
N VAL A 25 -0.53 10.39 5.78
CA VAL A 25 0.48 10.46 6.85
C VAL A 25 0.25 9.38 7.91
N PHE A 26 -0.97 9.22 8.40
CA PHE A 26 -1.29 8.17 9.38
C PHE A 26 -1.14 6.76 8.78
N MET A 27 -1.43 6.58 7.50
CA MET A 27 -1.18 5.31 6.81
C MET A 27 0.31 4.98 6.74
N LEU A 28 1.15 5.96 6.39
CA LEU A 28 2.62 5.79 6.41
C LEU A 28 3.09 5.39 7.82
N LEU A 29 2.61 6.09 8.85
CA LEU A 29 2.93 5.75 10.24
C LEU A 29 2.50 4.32 10.58
N ALA A 30 1.32 3.88 10.14
CA ALA A 30 0.86 2.51 10.37
C ALA A 30 1.82 1.48 9.76
N PHE A 31 2.33 1.71 8.54
CA PHE A 31 3.32 0.82 7.92
C PHE A 31 4.66 0.84 8.66
N LEU A 32 5.14 2.01 9.09
CA LEU A 32 6.39 2.13 9.85
C LEU A 32 6.29 1.46 11.22
N THR A 33 5.21 1.68 11.95
CA THR A 33 4.98 1.06 13.25
C THR A 33 4.80 -0.46 13.11
N GLY A 34 4.02 -0.93 12.13
CA GLY A 34 3.87 -2.35 11.85
C GLY A 34 5.20 -3.02 11.49
N GLY A 35 5.98 -2.39 10.61
CA GLY A 35 7.33 -2.87 10.25
C GLY A 35 8.27 -2.90 11.44
N TRP A 36 8.23 -1.88 12.30
CA TRP A 36 9.06 -1.84 13.51
C TRP A 36 8.70 -2.95 14.51
N ILE A 37 7.41 -3.26 14.68
CA ILE A 37 6.95 -4.38 15.51
C ILE A 37 7.42 -5.71 14.92
N ILE A 38 7.20 -5.94 13.62
CA ILE A 38 7.64 -7.18 12.96
C ILE A 38 9.16 -7.33 13.05
N ARG A 39 9.91 -6.24 12.84
CA ARG A 39 11.37 -6.21 12.97
C ARG A 39 11.80 -6.64 14.38
N SER A 40 11.17 -6.08 15.42
CA SER A 40 11.43 -6.44 16.82
C SER A 40 11.17 -7.93 17.08
N GLU A 41 10.11 -8.49 16.49
CA GLU A 41 9.79 -9.91 16.64
C GLU A 41 10.75 -10.83 15.89
N LEU A 42 11.15 -10.48 14.66
CA LEU A 42 12.15 -11.24 13.92
C LEU A 42 13.49 -11.27 14.66
N GLU A 43 13.91 -10.13 15.20
CA GLU A 43 15.12 -10.02 16.03
C GLU A 43 15.01 -10.92 17.29
N ARG A 44 13.85 -10.93 17.95
CA ARG A 44 13.57 -11.79 19.11
C ARG A 44 13.61 -13.29 18.75
N MET A 45 13.29 -13.63 17.51
CA MET A 45 13.28 -15.01 16.99
C MET A 45 14.65 -15.46 16.44
N GLY A 46 15.65 -14.57 16.41
CA GLY A 46 16.97 -14.87 15.82
C GLY A 46 16.99 -14.84 14.29
N GLU A 47 15.96 -14.25 13.67
CA GLU A 47 15.88 -14.02 12.23
C GLU A 47 16.45 -12.65 11.84
N ASP A 48 16.76 -12.47 10.55
CA ASP A 48 17.21 -11.20 10.00
C ASP A 48 16.10 -10.13 10.11
N PRO A 49 16.28 -9.06 10.91
CA PRO A 49 15.26 -8.05 11.14
C PRO A 49 14.89 -7.25 9.88
N GLU A 50 15.79 -7.17 8.90
CA GLU A 50 15.54 -6.40 7.65
C GLU A 50 14.44 -7.04 6.79
N ARG A 51 14.18 -8.34 6.98
CA ARG A 51 13.08 -9.04 6.30
C ARG A 51 11.70 -8.49 6.68
N ALA A 52 11.58 -7.77 7.79
CA ALA A 52 10.33 -7.10 8.16
C ALA A 52 9.88 -6.10 7.08
N TRP A 53 10.83 -5.35 6.50
CA TRP A 53 10.53 -4.36 5.48
C TRP A 53 10.11 -4.98 4.15
N ASP A 54 10.61 -6.17 3.84
CA ASP A 54 10.13 -6.95 2.71
C ASP A 54 8.66 -7.37 2.89
N LEU A 55 8.27 -7.80 4.09
CA LEU A 55 6.87 -8.13 4.40
C LEU A 55 5.96 -6.90 4.29
N VAL A 56 6.40 -5.76 4.83
CA VAL A 56 5.66 -4.49 4.69
C VAL A 56 5.53 -4.09 3.23
N PHE A 57 6.62 -4.16 2.46
CA PHE A 57 6.62 -3.85 1.03
C PHE A 57 5.62 -4.71 0.26
N MET A 58 5.62 -6.02 0.51
CA MET A 58 4.67 -6.96 -0.11
C MET A 58 3.22 -6.68 0.30
N GLY A 59 2.99 -6.31 1.56
CA GLY A 59 1.68 -5.88 2.05
C GLY A 59 1.19 -4.61 1.35
N VAL A 60 2.04 -3.60 1.17
CA VAL A 60 1.70 -2.35 0.47
C VAL A 60 1.42 -2.59 -1.00
N VAL A 61 2.30 -3.32 -1.70
CA VAL A 61 2.15 -3.66 -3.12
C VAL A 61 0.87 -4.47 -3.35
N GLY A 62 0.66 -5.53 -2.57
CA GLY A 62 -0.55 -6.35 -2.65
C GLY A 62 -1.81 -5.56 -2.30
N GLY A 63 -1.73 -4.68 -1.30
CA GLY A 63 -2.83 -3.81 -0.90
C GLY A 63 -3.28 -2.87 -2.01
N ILE A 64 -2.34 -2.18 -2.66
CA ILE A 64 -2.66 -1.24 -3.74
C ILE A 64 -3.13 -1.99 -4.98
N LEU A 65 -2.37 -3.01 -5.42
CA LEU A 65 -2.70 -3.77 -6.64
C LEU A 65 -4.01 -4.53 -6.49
N GLY A 66 -4.25 -5.15 -5.34
CA GLY A 66 -5.47 -5.90 -5.07
C GLY A 66 -6.68 -4.98 -4.99
N ALA A 67 -6.54 -3.83 -4.32
CA ALA A 67 -7.64 -2.87 -4.19
C ALA A 67 -8.02 -2.28 -5.54
N LYS A 68 -7.03 -1.95 -6.37
CA LYS A 68 -7.25 -1.41 -7.71
C LYS A 68 -7.77 -2.46 -8.68
N GLY A 69 -7.18 -3.66 -8.65
CA GLY A 69 -7.60 -4.80 -9.47
C GLY A 69 -9.06 -5.16 -9.19
N TYR A 70 -9.46 -5.24 -7.91
CA TYR A 70 -10.84 -5.55 -7.58
C TYR A 70 -11.80 -4.41 -7.94
N TYR A 71 -11.39 -3.15 -7.81
CA TYR A 71 -12.17 -2.02 -8.32
C TYR A 71 -12.42 -2.12 -9.84
N ILE A 72 -11.38 -2.46 -10.61
CA ILE A 72 -11.48 -2.67 -12.06
C ILE A 72 -12.43 -3.81 -12.38
N LEU A 73 -12.35 -4.94 -11.65
CA LEU A 73 -13.28 -6.07 -11.82
C LEU A 73 -14.74 -5.66 -11.57
N LEU A 74 -15.01 -4.85 -10.55
CA LEU A 74 -16.36 -4.34 -10.28
C LEU A 74 -16.85 -3.33 -11.32
N ASN A 75 -15.95 -2.73 -12.10
CA ASN A 75 -16.25 -1.70 -13.09
C ASN A 75 -15.79 -2.11 -14.50
N TYR A 76 -15.78 -3.42 -14.80
CA TYR A 76 -15.18 -3.94 -16.02
C TYR A 76 -15.81 -3.36 -17.29
N GLU A 77 -17.09 -3.00 -17.24
CA GLU A 77 -17.80 -2.37 -18.38
C GLU A 77 -17.16 -1.04 -18.79
N ARG A 78 -16.59 -0.29 -17.83
CA ARG A 78 -15.91 0.99 -18.09
C ARG A 78 -14.55 0.83 -18.77
N LEU A 79 -14.02 -0.40 -18.85
CA LEU A 79 -12.80 -0.68 -19.61
C LEU A 79 -12.99 -0.39 -21.11
N ALA A 80 -14.20 -0.60 -21.65
CA ALA A 80 -14.49 -0.33 -23.06
C ALA A 80 -14.48 1.17 -23.40
N SER A 81 -14.83 2.02 -22.45
CA SER A 81 -14.91 3.48 -22.65
C SER A 81 -13.62 4.24 -22.37
N GLY A 82 -12.67 3.66 -21.62
CA GLY A 82 -11.47 4.38 -21.20
C GLY A 82 -10.62 3.64 -20.17
N PRO A 83 -9.81 2.65 -20.60
CA PRO A 83 -9.07 1.77 -19.67
C PRO A 83 -8.01 2.53 -18.87
N ALA A 84 -7.31 3.49 -19.49
CA ALA A 84 -6.31 4.30 -18.81
C ALA A 84 -6.92 5.17 -17.69
N ALA A 85 -8.09 5.75 -17.91
CA ALA A 85 -8.77 6.55 -16.91
C ALA A 85 -9.20 5.70 -15.69
N LEU A 86 -9.64 4.45 -15.93
CA LEU A 86 -10.01 3.53 -14.86
C LEU A 86 -8.78 3.07 -14.05
N ILE A 87 -7.71 2.68 -14.74
CA ILE A 87 -6.49 2.10 -14.14
C ILE A 87 -5.64 3.17 -13.43
N PHE A 88 -5.51 4.38 -13.97
CA PHE A 88 -4.64 5.43 -13.42
C PHE A 88 -5.39 6.50 -12.62
N SER A 89 -6.69 6.34 -12.43
CA SER A 89 -7.44 7.23 -11.53
C SER A 89 -6.89 7.15 -10.10
N ARG A 90 -6.81 8.32 -9.44
CA ARG A 90 -6.39 8.42 -8.02
C ARG A 90 -7.35 7.72 -7.06
N GLY A 91 -8.62 7.58 -7.46
CA GLY A 91 -9.66 6.90 -6.68
C GLY A 91 -9.87 5.44 -7.10
N GLY A 92 -10.88 4.80 -6.52
CA GLY A 92 -11.25 3.44 -6.88
C GLY A 92 -10.30 2.39 -6.31
N LEU A 93 -10.18 2.35 -4.98
CA LEU A 93 -9.47 1.33 -4.24
C LEU A 93 -10.48 0.60 -3.35
N VAL A 94 -10.71 -0.68 -3.63
CA VAL A 94 -11.68 -1.49 -2.87
C VAL A 94 -10.94 -2.28 -1.79
N TRP A 95 -11.31 -2.04 -0.53
CA TRP A 95 -10.62 -2.60 0.63
C TRP A 95 -10.50 -4.13 0.60
N TYR A 96 -11.56 -4.85 0.23
CA TYR A 96 -11.55 -6.32 0.17
C TYR A 96 -10.49 -6.89 -0.77
N GLY A 97 -10.31 -6.27 -1.94
CA GLY A 97 -9.31 -6.69 -2.92
C GLY A 97 -7.90 -6.46 -2.41
N GLY A 98 -7.68 -5.30 -1.77
CA GLY A 98 -6.39 -4.97 -1.19
C GLY A 98 -6.02 -5.90 -0.05
N PHE A 99 -6.94 -6.14 0.88
CA PHE A 99 -6.74 -7.06 2.00
C PHE A 99 -6.37 -8.47 1.49
N LEU A 100 -7.17 -9.02 0.57
CA LEU A 100 -6.98 -10.38 0.06
C LEU A 100 -5.62 -10.56 -0.62
N LEU A 101 -5.25 -9.67 -1.55
CA LEU A 101 -3.97 -9.81 -2.26
C LEU A 101 -2.77 -9.49 -1.36
N ALA A 102 -2.87 -8.52 -0.46
CA ALA A 102 -1.82 -8.23 0.53
C ALA A 102 -1.54 -9.47 1.39
N THR A 103 -2.58 -10.10 1.94
CA THR A 103 -2.44 -11.32 2.74
C THR A 103 -1.77 -12.44 1.94
N VAL A 104 -2.18 -12.66 0.69
CA VAL A 104 -1.57 -13.69 -0.18
C VAL A 104 -0.08 -13.40 -0.41
N LEU A 105 0.30 -12.16 -0.74
CA LEU A 105 1.70 -11.81 -1.02
C LEU A 105 2.58 -11.87 0.23
N VAL A 106 2.06 -11.46 1.39
CA VAL A 106 2.78 -11.57 2.67
C VAL A 106 2.99 -13.04 3.04
N ILE A 107 1.95 -13.88 2.95
CA ILE A 107 2.08 -15.33 3.20
C ILE A 107 3.06 -15.97 2.21
N TRP A 108 3.01 -15.57 0.94
CA TRP A 108 3.94 -16.05 -0.07
C TRP A 108 5.38 -15.69 0.29
N GLU A 109 5.64 -14.46 0.72
CA GLU A 109 6.97 -14.01 1.10
C GLU A 109 7.50 -14.72 2.36
N ILE A 110 6.64 -14.93 3.37
CA ILE A 110 6.95 -15.73 4.57
C ILE A 110 7.37 -17.14 4.16
N ARG A 111 6.57 -17.81 3.33
CA ARG A 111 6.87 -19.18 2.86
C ARG A 111 8.13 -19.25 2.01
N ARG A 112 8.33 -18.27 1.11
CA ARG A 112 9.51 -18.18 0.24
C ARG A 112 10.79 -18.05 1.05
N ARG A 113 10.76 -17.26 2.13
CA ARG A 113 11.91 -17.01 3.01
C ARG A 113 12.04 -17.97 4.18
N LYS A 114 11.09 -18.91 4.34
CA LYS A 114 11.00 -19.84 5.47
C LYS A 114 11.00 -19.10 6.81
N LEU A 115 10.37 -17.93 6.83
CA LEU A 115 10.13 -17.21 8.06
C LEU A 115 9.12 -18.01 8.90
N PRO A 116 9.22 -17.90 10.23
CA PRO A 116 8.33 -18.59 11.15
C PRO A 116 6.88 -18.12 11.05
#